data_AF-A0A015IL81-F1
#
_entry.id   AF-A0A015IL81-F1
#
_cell.length_a   1.000
_cell.length_b   1.000
_cell.length_c   1.000
_cell.angle_alpha   90.00
_cell.angle_beta   90.00
_cell.angle_gamma   90.00
#
_symmetry.space_group_name_H-M   'P 1'
#
loop_
_entity.id
_entity.type
_entity.pdbx_description
1 polymer ?
#
loop_
_entity_poly.entity_id
_entity_poly.type
_entity_poly.pdbx_seq_one_letter_code
_entity_poly.pdbx_strand_id
1 'polypeptide(L)'
;MLGCIILGEENAFPVDFDTNKTIGHLKGAIKEQAGLVEPAHKLILWRVNIPENEKYEIHEGINIKEMFRGEKLVSDLKTIGQVFKIPPPSEHIHIIVELPATTVLMNRNINILSTI
;
A
#
# COMPACT_ATOMS: atom_id res chain seq x y z
N MET A 1 -2.18 9.05 -13.31
CA MET A 1 -2.21 7.70 -12.73
C MET A 1 -1.08 7.53 -11.73
N LEU A 2 -1.32 6.79 -10.65
CA LEU A 2 -0.31 6.28 -9.73
C LEU A 2 -0.22 4.76 -9.90
N GLY A 3 0.99 4.24 -10.01
CA GLY A 3 1.27 2.81 -9.82
C GLY A 3 1.21 2.46 -8.33
N CYS A 4 0.35 1.53 -7.98
CA CYS A 4 0.14 1.05 -6.61
C CYS A 4 0.47 -0.43 -6.53
N ILE A 5 0.97 -0.89 -5.39
CA ILE A 5 1.19 -2.31 -5.11
C ILE A 5 0.84 -2.59 -3.65
N ILE A 6 0.26 -3.75 -3.36
CA ILE A 6 0.07 -4.20 -1.99
C ILE A 6 1.38 -4.83 -1.51
N LEU A 7 1.83 -4.49 -0.31
CA LEU A 7 3.04 -5.08 0.26
C LEU A 7 2.90 -6.60 0.33
N GLY A 8 3.83 -7.33 -0.29
CA GLY A 8 3.81 -8.80 -0.36
C GLY A 8 3.13 -9.38 -1.61
N GLU A 9 2.48 -8.55 -2.43
CA GLU A 9 1.91 -8.96 -3.71
C GLU A 9 2.86 -8.68 -4.88
N GLU A 10 2.78 -9.48 -5.94
CA GLU A 10 3.67 -9.36 -7.11
C GLU A 10 3.20 -8.31 -8.12
N ASN A 11 1.88 -8.10 -8.20
CA ASN A 11 1.26 -7.32 -9.26
C ASN A 11 0.95 -5.90 -8.80
N ALA A 12 1.59 -4.94 -9.46
CA ALA A 12 1.18 -3.55 -9.38
C ALA A 12 -0.10 -3.31 -10.19
N PHE A 13 -0.85 -2.28 -9.82
CA PHE A 13 -2.07 -1.87 -10.49
C PHE A 13 -2.15 -0.34 -10.61
N PRO A 14 -2.77 0.16 -11.68
CA PRO A 14 -2.95 1.59 -11.90
C PRO A 14 -4.10 2.14 -11.07
N VAL A 15 -3.93 3.34 -10.51
CA VAL A 15 -5.00 4.12 -9.88
C VAL A 15 -5.03 5.52 -10.46
N ASP A 16 -6.17 5.92 -11.01
CA ASP A 16 -6.40 7.30 -11.42
C ASP A 16 -6.59 8.21 -10.21
N PHE A 17 -6.09 9.44 -10.34
CA PHE A 17 -6.14 10.40 -9.25
C PHE A 17 -6.42 11.80 -9.76
N ASP A 18 -6.99 12.60 -8.87
CA ASP A 18 -7.15 14.04 -9.03
C ASP A 18 -6.33 14.73 -7.94
N THR A 19 -5.47 15.67 -8.34
CA THR A 19 -4.63 16.44 -7.42
C THR A 19 -5.41 17.15 -6.31
N ASN A 20 -6.68 17.50 -6.53
CA ASN A 20 -7.55 18.16 -5.55
C ASN A 20 -8.21 17.18 -4.57
N LYS A 21 -8.23 15.88 -4.88
CA LYS A 21 -8.73 14.85 -3.97
C LYS A 21 -7.75 14.61 -2.83
N THR A 22 -8.26 14.12 -1.71
CA THR A 22 -7.45 13.86 -0.51
C THR A 22 -6.81 12.47 -0.51
N ILE A 23 -5.85 12.24 0.36
CA ILE A 23 -5.29 10.90 0.61
C ILE A 23 -6.37 9.89 1.05
N GLY A 24 -7.38 10.33 1.80
CA GLY A 24 -8.54 9.49 2.13
C GLY A 24 -9.32 9.03 0.90
N HIS A 25 -9.49 9.90 -0.11
CA HIS A 25 -10.08 9.51 -1.39
C HIS A 25 -9.19 8.53 -2.15
N LEU A 26 -7.87 8.73 -2.12
CA LEU A 26 -6.90 7.80 -2.73
C LEU A 26 -6.99 6.41 -2.10
N LYS A 27 -7.07 6.32 -0.76
CA LYS A 27 -7.30 5.05 -0.05
C LYS A 27 -8.59 4.36 -0.53
N GLY A 28 -9.66 5.12 -0.74
CA GLY A 28 -10.92 4.62 -1.30
C GLY A 28 -10.75 4.02 -2.69
N ALA A 29 -10.11 4.76 -3.60
CA ALA A 29 -9.85 4.30 -4.96
C ALA A 29 -8.95 3.06 -5.02
N ILE A 30 -7.90 3.02 -4.18
CA ILE A 30 -7.02 1.85 -4.05
C ILE A 30 -7.82 0.63 -3.58
N LYS A 31 -8.65 0.80 -2.54
CA LYS A 31 -9.48 -0.29 -2.00
C LYS A 31 -10.38 -0.88 -3.08
N GLU A 32 -11.08 -0.02 -3.82
CA GLU A 32 -11.99 -0.42 -4.91
C GLU A 32 -11.22 -1.15 -6.02
N GLN A 33 -10.12 -0.56 -6.49
CA GLN A 33 -9.32 -1.10 -7.58
C GLN A 33 -8.68 -2.45 -7.24
N ALA A 34 -8.22 -2.63 -6.00
CA ALA A 34 -7.59 -3.87 -5.53
C ALA A 34 -8.58 -4.89 -4.93
N GLY A 35 -9.88 -4.57 -4.88
CA GLY A 35 -10.89 -5.48 -4.31
C GLY A 35 -10.70 -5.78 -2.83
N LEU A 36 -10.13 -4.84 -2.06
CA LEU A 36 -9.79 -5.07 -0.66
C LEU A 36 -11.04 -5.08 0.24
N VAL A 37 -11.09 -6.03 1.18
CA VAL A 37 -12.17 -6.12 2.18
C VAL A 37 -12.00 -5.05 3.26
N GLU A 38 -10.74 -4.73 3.60
CA GLU A 38 -10.42 -3.79 4.68
C GLU A 38 -11.03 -2.40 4.47
N PRO A 39 -11.52 -1.73 5.54
CA PRO A 39 -11.97 -0.35 5.44
C PRO A 39 -10.86 0.55 4.90
N ALA A 40 -11.17 1.37 3.89
CA ALA A 40 -10.19 2.21 3.22
C ALA A 40 -9.36 3.06 4.20
N HIS A 41 -9.98 3.63 5.23
CA HIS A 41 -9.29 4.46 6.22
C HIS A 41 -8.23 3.71 7.04
N LYS A 42 -8.29 2.38 7.13
CA LYS A 42 -7.29 1.55 7.81
C LYS A 42 -6.06 1.23 6.96
N LEU A 43 -6.12 1.44 5.64
CA LEU A 43 -4.98 1.22 4.77
C LEU A 43 -3.83 2.16 5.16
N ILE A 44 -2.62 1.64 5.19
CA ILE A 44 -1.40 2.42 5.40
C ILE A 44 -0.76 2.65 4.04
N LEU A 45 -0.61 3.91 3.64
CA LEU A 45 0.00 4.26 2.37
C LEU A 45 1.42 4.78 2.58
N TRP A 46 2.35 4.27 1.79
CA TRP A 46 3.73 4.74 1.71
C TRP A 46 3.99 5.34 0.34
N ARG A 47 4.40 6.60 0.29
CA ARG A 47 4.90 7.21 -0.95
C ARG A 47 6.32 6.73 -1.19
N VAL A 48 6.54 6.18 -2.38
CA VAL A 48 7.84 5.71 -2.86
C VAL A 48 8.07 6.19 -4.29
N ASN A 49 9.26 5.93 -4.83
CA ASN A 49 9.59 6.14 -6.23
C ASN A 49 10.49 5.00 -6.70
N ILE A 50 9.87 3.89 -7.11
CA ILE A 50 10.57 2.65 -7.48
C ILE A 50 10.21 2.34 -8.94
N PRO A 51 11.16 2.16 -9.86
CA PRO A 51 10.89 1.69 -11.20
C PRO A 51 10.05 0.40 -11.21
N GLU A 52 9.08 0.26 -12.11
CA GLU A 52 8.19 -0.91 -12.11
C GLU A 52 8.96 -2.23 -12.31
N ASN A 53 10.03 -2.20 -13.10
CA ASN A 53 10.89 -3.37 -13.31
C ASN A 53 11.63 -3.82 -12.04
N GLU A 54 11.68 -3.00 -10.99
CA GLU A 54 12.28 -3.30 -9.67
C GLU A 54 11.22 -3.72 -8.62
N LYS A 55 9.93 -3.86 -9.02
CA LYS A 55 8.84 -4.17 -8.06
C LYS A 55 9.02 -5.49 -7.32
N TYR A 56 9.82 -6.42 -7.85
CA TYR A 56 10.15 -7.70 -7.19
C TYR A 56 10.88 -7.52 -5.85
N GLU A 57 11.45 -6.34 -5.58
CA GLU A 57 12.07 -6.02 -4.29
C GLU A 57 11.04 -5.73 -3.19
N ILE A 58 9.76 -5.56 -3.55
CA ILE A 58 8.66 -5.21 -2.62
C ILE A 58 8.04 -6.51 -2.09
N HIS A 59 8.61 -7.05 -1.01
CA HIS A 59 8.09 -8.25 -0.34
C HIS A 59 7.79 -7.99 1.14
N GLU A 60 7.09 -8.92 1.79
CA GLU A 60 6.80 -8.80 3.22
C GLU A 60 8.09 -8.76 4.08
N GLY A 61 7.99 -8.14 5.25
CA GLY A 61 9.09 -8.09 6.24
C GLY A 61 10.16 -7.02 5.99
N ILE A 62 10.08 -6.26 4.90
CA ILE A 62 11.00 -5.16 4.63
C ILE A 62 10.66 -3.90 5.44
N ASN A 63 11.69 -3.07 5.68
CA ASN A 63 11.50 -1.71 6.18
C ASN A 63 11.38 -0.74 5.00
N ILE A 64 10.14 -0.44 4.59
CA ILE A 64 9.82 0.44 3.44
C ILE A 64 10.49 1.82 3.56
N LYS A 65 10.58 2.36 4.77
CA LYS A 65 11.21 3.66 5.03
C LYS A 65 12.71 3.63 4.73
N GLU A 66 13.40 2.57 5.15
CA GLU A 66 14.85 2.46 5.00
C GLU A 66 15.24 2.03 3.58
N MET A 67 14.56 1.00 3.05
CA MET A 67 14.90 0.40 1.76
C MET A 67 14.55 1.31 0.59
N PHE A 68 13.35 1.92 0.59
CA PHE A 68 12.85 2.70 -0.54
C PHE A 68 12.71 4.19 -0.25
N ARG A 69 13.29 4.66 0.88
CA ARG A 69 13.10 6.04 1.37
C ARG A 69 11.62 6.39 1.49
N GLY A 70 10.79 5.39 1.81
CA GLY A 70 9.35 5.54 1.79
C GLY A 70 8.85 6.55 2.82
N GLU A 71 7.94 7.41 2.41
CA GLU A 71 7.29 8.39 3.27
C GLU A 71 5.86 7.96 3.57
N LYS A 72 5.59 7.64 4.84
CA LYS A 72 4.24 7.30 5.30
C LYS A 72 3.30 8.50 5.16
N LEU A 73 2.18 8.31 4.48
CA LEU A 73 1.16 9.33 4.28
C LEU A 73 0.20 9.35 5.49
N VAL A 74 0.55 10.17 6.49
CA VAL A 74 -0.16 10.21 7.78
C VAL A 74 -1.46 11.01 7.79
N SER A 75 -1.63 11.96 6.87
CA SER A 75 -2.80 12.86 6.84
C SER A 75 -3.74 12.48 5.71
N ASP A 76 -4.92 11.98 6.07
CA ASP A 76 -5.98 11.60 5.12
C ASP A 76 -6.67 12.82 4.48
N LEU A 77 -6.52 14.00 5.07
CA LEU A 77 -7.10 15.26 4.60
C LEU A 77 -6.18 16.05 3.68
N LYS A 78 -4.89 15.70 3.63
CA LYS A 78 -3.95 16.31 2.69
C LYS A 78 -4.36 15.94 1.27
N THR A 79 -4.33 16.92 0.36
CA THR A 79 -4.60 16.67 -1.05
C THR A 79 -3.45 15.89 -1.69
N ILE A 80 -3.77 15.11 -2.73
CA ILE A 80 -2.77 14.34 -3.48
C ILE A 80 -1.75 15.30 -4.10
N GLY A 81 -2.15 16.47 -4.61
CA GLY A 81 -1.25 17.49 -5.14
C GLY A 81 -0.30 18.10 -4.11
N GLN A 82 -0.71 18.19 -2.83
CA GLN A 82 0.20 18.61 -1.76
C GLN A 82 1.24 17.54 -1.39
N VAL A 83 1.00 16.28 -1.71
CA VAL A 83 1.95 15.17 -1.53
C VAL A 83 2.85 15.03 -2.76
N PHE A 84 2.27 15.06 -3.96
CA PHE A 84 2.95 15.00 -5.26
C PHE A 84 2.99 16.40 -5.88
N LYS A 85 3.95 17.22 -5.46
CA LYS A 85 4.11 18.61 -5.95
C LYS A 85 4.46 18.68 -7.44
N ILE A 86 5.06 17.63 -7.96
CA ILE A 86 5.36 17.43 -9.38
C ILE A 86 4.65 16.15 -9.84
N PRO A 87 4.29 16.06 -11.13
CA PRO A 87 3.78 14.82 -11.70
C PRO A 87 4.79 13.70 -11.43
N PRO A 88 4.35 12.58 -10.85
CA PRO A 88 5.24 11.47 -10.60
C PRO A 88 5.62 10.77 -11.92
N PRO A 89 6.81 10.13 -11.99
CA PRO A 89 7.28 9.48 -13.21
C PRO A 89 6.33 8.40 -13.74
N SER A 90 6.28 8.18 -15.05
CA SER A 90 5.59 7.01 -15.61
C SER A 90 6.33 5.71 -15.28
N GLU A 91 5.65 4.56 -15.32
CA GLU A 91 6.26 3.22 -15.15
C GLU A 91 6.98 3.03 -13.80
N HIS A 92 6.45 3.63 -12.74
CA HIS A 92 6.96 3.50 -11.38
C HIS A 92 5.86 3.05 -10.41
N ILE A 93 6.28 2.35 -9.37
CA ILE A 93 5.52 2.21 -8.14
C ILE A 93 5.66 3.52 -7.36
N HIS A 94 4.51 4.10 -7.05
CA HIS A 94 4.37 5.37 -6.36
C HIS A 94 3.85 5.19 -4.94
N ILE A 95 3.02 4.15 -4.75
CA ILE A 95 2.37 3.84 -3.49
C ILE A 95 2.58 2.36 -3.19
N ILE A 96 3.17 2.07 -2.03
CA ILE A 96 3.07 0.75 -1.39
C ILE A 96 1.92 0.82 -0.38
N VAL A 97 1.00 -0.14 -0.47
CA VAL A 97 -0.14 -0.28 0.42
C VAL A 97 0.18 -1.37 1.43
N GLU A 98 0.33 -0.98 2.68
CA GLU A 98 0.45 -1.90 3.80
C GLU A 98 -0.94 -2.11 4.42
N LEU A 99 -1.40 -3.36 4.49
CA LEU A 99 -2.66 -3.71 5.09
C LEU A 99 -2.54 -3.68 6.63
N PRO A 100 -3.60 -3.29 7.36
CA PRO A 100 -3.58 -3.41 8.81
C PRO A 100 -3.40 -4.88 9.18
N ALA A 101 -2.53 -5.17 10.16
CA ALA A 101 -2.40 -6.51 10.69
C ALA A 101 -3.78 -7.01 11.12
N THR A 102 -4.28 -8.07 10.48
CA THR A 102 -5.60 -8.61 10.79
C THR A 102 -5.54 -9.11 12.22
N THR A 103 -6.30 -8.52 13.13
CA THR A 103 -6.56 -9.09 14.46
C THR A 103 -7.51 -10.28 14.32
N VAL A 104 -7.15 -11.27 13.49
CA VAL A 104 -7.70 -12.61 13.65
C VAL A 104 -6.91 -13.19 14.81
N LEU A 105 -7.63 -13.49 15.90
CA LEU A 105 -7.15 -14.25 17.05
C LEU A 105 -6.03 -15.21 16.64
N MET A 106 -4.87 -15.09 17.28
CA MET A 106 -3.80 -16.09 17.24
C MET A 106 -4.32 -17.42 17.80
N ASN A 107 -5.11 -18.15 17.01
CA ASN A 107 -5.48 -19.55 17.23
C ASN A 107 -4.78 -20.46 16.23
N ARG A 108 -3.52 -20.14 15.90
CA ARG A 108 -2.60 -21.08 15.24
C ARG A 108 -1.60 -21.59 16.27
N ASN A 109 -2.12 -22.40 17.19
CA ASN A 109 -1.38 -23.37 18.00
C ASN A 109 -2.38 -24.40 18.56
N ILE A 110 -3.05 -25.14 17.67
CA ILE A 110 -3.57 -26.47 18.05
C ILE A 110 -2.53 -27.48 17.57
N ASN A 111 -1.60 -27.82 18.46
CA ASN A 111 -0.80 -29.03 18.31
C ASN A 111 -1.74 -30.22 18.48
N ILE A 112 -2.09 -30.85 17.35
CA ILE A 112 -2.66 -32.19 17.33
C ILE A 112 -1.52 -33.15 17.68
N LEU A 113 -1.37 -33.47 18.95
CA LEU A 113 -0.69 -34.69 19.40
C LEU A 113 -1.52 -35.30 20.53
N SER A 114 -2.61 -35.94 20.13
CA SER A 114 -3.14 -37.09 20.85
C SER A 114 -3.20 -38.25 19.86
N THR A 115 -2.04 -38.84 19.60
CA THR A 115 -1.96 -40.20 19.07
C THR A 115 -1.96 -41.11 20.29
N ILE A 116 -3.02 -41.92 20.40
CA ILE A 116 -3.09 -43.10 21.27
C ILE A 116 -2.22 -44.19 20.63
#